data_AF-A0A2D9NMS2-F1
#
_entry.id   AF-A0A2D9NMS2-F1
#
_cell.length_a   1.000
_cell.length_b   1.000
_cell.length_c   1.000
_cell.angle_alpha   90.00
_cell.angle_beta   90.00
_cell.angle_gamma   90.00
#
_symmetry.space_group_name_H-M   'P 1'
#
loop_
_entity.id
_entity.type
_entity.pdbx_description
1 polymer ?
#
loop_
_entity_poly.entity_id
_entity_poly.type
_entity_poly.pdbx_seq_one_letter_code
_entity_poly.pdbx_strand_id
1 'polypeptide(L)'
;MFIALTLPFLISTPALADDFSGADTAWMLTSTALVLFMTIPGLSLFYAGLVRVKNVLSVLMQCFALTALMSVLWFVMGYTLAFGSSGVEQGPWIGDLGNLFLAKVTMDSMSGTIPETLFVMFQLTFA
;
A
#
# COMPACT_ATOMS: atom_id res chain seq x y z
N MET A 1 -39.95 -32.18 2.05
CA MET A 1 -40.27 -30.74 1.87
C MET A 1 -39.43 -29.85 2.82
N PHE A 2 -38.13 -30.13 3.02
CA PHE A 2 -37.25 -29.25 3.81
C PHE A 2 -35.83 -29.09 3.20
N ILE A 3 -35.53 -29.80 2.11
CA ILE A 3 -34.19 -29.79 1.48
C ILE A 3 -34.12 -28.81 0.29
N ALA A 4 -35.26 -28.30 -0.20
CA ALA A 4 -35.30 -27.39 -1.35
C ALA A 4 -35.07 -25.90 -1.00
N LEU A 5 -35.08 -25.53 0.29
CA LEU A 5 -35.00 -24.12 0.73
C LEU A 5 -33.56 -23.64 0.98
N THR A 6 -32.57 -24.53 1.05
CA THR A 6 -31.16 -24.19 1.36
C THR A 6 -30.28 -24.03 0.12
N LEU A 7 -30.81 -24.32 -1.07
CA LEU A 7 -30.05 -24.32 -2.33
C LEU A 7 -29.75 -22.93 -2.95
N PRO A 8 -30.49 -21.83 -2.73
CA PRO A 8 -30.14 -20.55 -3.33
C PRO A 8 -28.96 -19.84 -2.64
N PHE A 9 -28.47 -20.36 -1.50
CA PHE A 9 -27.35 -19.76 -0.76
C PHE A 9 -25.97 -20.28 -1.19
N LEU A 10 -25.90 -21.27 -2.10
CA LEU A 10 -24.66 -21.90 -2.57
C LEU A 10 -24.23 -21.47 -3.97
N ILE A 11 -24.93 -20.50 -4.58
CA ILE A 11 -24.53 -19.88 -5.84
C ILE A 11 -24.14 -18.42 -5.57
N SER A 12 -23.24 -18.21 -4.62
CA SER A 12 -22.33 -17.07 -4.71
C SER A 12 -21.36 -17.40 -5.84
N THR A 13 -21.77 -17.16 -7.09
CA THR A 13 -20.77 -16.92 -8.14
C THR A 13 -19.88 -15.81 -7.58
N PRO A 14 -18.57 -16.01 -7.34
CA PRO A 14 -17.71 -14.87 -7.15
C PRO A 14 -17.92 -14.02 -8.40
N ALA A 15 -18.48 -12.82 -8.21
CA ALA A 15 -18.54 -11.86 -9.28
C ALA A 15 -17.08 -11.69 -9.72
N LEU A 16 -16.78 -12.20 -10.91
CA LEU A 16 -15.55 -11.93 -11.63
C LEU A 16 -15.56 -10.44 -11.92
N ALA A 17 -15.11 -9.64 -10.96
CA ALA A 17 -14.75 -8.25 -11.17
C ALA A 17 -13.24 -8.23 -11.43
N ASP A 18 -12.86 -8.70 -12.62
CA ASP A 18 -11.63 -8.26 -13.29
C ASP A 18 -11.76 -6.79 -13.79
N ASP A 19 -12.92 -6.17 -13.57
CA ASP A 19 -13.18 -4.78 -13.89
C ASP A 19 -12.98 -3.90 -12.65
N PHE A 20 -12.19 -2.85 -12.84
CA PHE A 20 -11.95 -1.75 -11.92
C PHE A 20 -13.15 -1.42 -11.00
N SER A 21 -12.94 -1.51 -9.70
CA SER A 21 -13.94 -1.13 -8.68
C SER A 21 -13.64 0.25 -8.13
N GLY A 22 -14.51 1.21 -8.45
CA GLY A 22 -14.43 2.56 -7.90
C GLY A 22 -14.61 2.60 -6.37
N ALA A 23 -15.40 1.67 -5.81
CA ALA A 23 -15.62 1.57 -4.37
C ALA A 23 -14.34 1.10 -3.64
N ASP A 24 -13.68 0.08 -4.16
CA ASP A 24 -12.44 -0.43 -3.59
C ASP A 24 -11.31 0.60 -3.74
N THR A 25 -11.26 1.28 -4.89
CA THR A 25 -10.34 2.40 -5.13
C THR A 25 -10.55 3.54 -4.11
N ALA A 26 -11.79 3.97 -3.88
CA ALA A 26 -12.09 5.03 -2.91
C ALA A 26 -11.76 4.61 -1.47
N TRP A 27 -12.04 3.36 -1.11
CA TRP A 27 -11.70 2.83 0.20
C TRP A 27 -10.17 2.71 0.39
N MET A 28 -9.45 2.27 -0.63
CA MET A 28 -7.99 2.17 -0.59
C MET A 28 -7.32 3.54 -0.52
N LEU A 29 -7.82 4.55 -1.23
CA LEU A 29 -7.37 5.93 -1.09
C LEU A 29 -7.58 6.47 0.33
N THR A 30 -8.77 6.23 0.90
CA THR A 30 -9.09 6.64 2.27
C THR A 30 -8.18 5.93 3.27
N SER A 31 -7.99 4.62 3.11
CA SER A 31 -7.11 3.81 3.96
C SER A 31 -5.66 4.29 3.87
N THR A 32 -5.16 4.59 2.67
CA THR A 32 -3.81 5.15 2.46
C THR A 32 -3.63 6.45 3.23
N ALA A 33 -4.62 7.37 3.17
CA ALA A 33 -4.57 8.61 3.92
C ALA A 33 -4.57 8.38 5.44
N LEU A 34 -5.36 7.43 5.93
CA LEU A 34 -5.41 7.07 7.35
C LEU A 34 -4.09 6.49 7.85
N VAL A 35 -3.43 5.63 7.07
CA VAL A 35 -2.12 5.06 7.45
C VAL A 35 -1.04 6.13 7.40
N LEU A 36 -1.04 7.01 6.39
CA LEU A 36 -0.11 8.14 6.33
C LEU A 36 -0.25 9.05 7.56
N PHE A 37 -1.47 9.26 8.04
CA PHE A 37 -1.75 10.03 9.26
C PHE A 37 -1.14 9.39 10.53
N MET A 38 -0.93 8.07 10.54
CA MET A 38 -0.21 7.40 11.62
C MET A 38 1.24 7.85 11.69
N THR A 39 1.91 8.06 10.55
CA THR A 39 3.32 8.48 10.52
C THR A 39 3.46 9.98 10.75
N ILE A 40 2.68 10.79 10.03
CA ILE A 40 2.65 12.26 10.13
C ILE A 40 1.20 12.71 10.32
N PRO A 41 0.77 13.22 11.49
CA PRO A 41 1.56 13.58 12.66
C PRO A 41 1.61 12.51 13.77
N GLY A 42 0.92 11.38 13.66
CA GLY A 42 0.66 10.45 14.79
C GLY A 42 1.90 10.03 15.59
N LEU A 43 2.79 9.26 14.99
CA LEU A 43 4.04 8.78 15.61
C LEU A 43 4.97 9.94 15.93
N SER A 44 5.06 10.94 15.05
CA SER A 44 5.93 12.10 15.26
C SER A 44 5.58 12.88 16.53
N LEU A 45 4.29 13.09 16.81
CA LEU A 45 3.80 13.74 18.03
C LEU A 45 3.93 12.84 19.25
N PHE A 46 3.69 11.54 19.10
CA PHE A 46 3.86 10.57 20.19
C PHE A 46 5.32 10.54 20.67
N TYR A 47 6.29 10.41 19.76
CA TYR A 47 7.71 10.42 20.12
C TYR A 47 8.21 11.81 20.55
N ALA A 48 7.70 12.88 19.96
CA ALA A 48 7.96 14.23 20.43
C ALA A 48 7.50 14.44 21.89
N GLY A 49 6.35 13.87 22.28
CA GLY A 49 5.81 13.98 23.64
C GLY A 49 6.63 13.26 24.72
N LEU A 50 7.44 12.26 24.34
CA LEU A 50 8.29 11.50 25.26
C LEU A 50 9.67 12.15 25.49
N VAL A 51 10.05 13.12 24.66
CA VAL A 51 11.34 13.81 24.78
C VAL A 51 11.20 15.16 25.48
N ARG A 52 12.32 15.69 25.97
CA ARG A 52 12.37 17.04 26.53
C ARG A 52 11.94 18.06 25.47
N VAL A 53 11.20 19.09 25.89
CA VAL A 53 10.64 20.14 25.01
C VAL A 53 11.69 20.75 24.06
N LYS A 54 12.93 20.94 24.54
CA LYS A 54 14.05 21.44 23.72
C LYS A 54 14.44 20.56 22.53
N ASN A 55 14.09 19.27 22.57
CA ASN A 55 14.43 18.28 21.53
C ASN A 55 13.22 17.92 20.65
N VAL A 56 12.01 18.42 20.97
CA VAL A 56 10.77 18.14 20.22
C VAL A 56 10.92 18.47 18.74
N LEU A 57 11.45 19.66 18.44
CA LEU A 57 11.64 20.08 17.05
C LEU A 57 12.59 19.14 16.29
N SER A 58 13.63 18.64 16.95
CA SER A 58 14.55 17.68 16.34
C SER A 58 13.87 16.35 16.01
N VAL A 59 13.01 15.85 16.89
CA VAL A 59 12.29 14.58 16.66
C VAL A 59 11.29 14.74 15.51
N LEU A 60 10.53 15.84 15.48
CA LEU A 60 9.59 16.11 14.38
C LEU A 60 10.31 16.20 13.03
N MET A 61 11.45 16.89 12.96
CA MET A 61 12.23 17.03 11.72
C MET A 61 12.87 15.71 11.30
N GLN A 62 13.30 14.87 12.24
CA GLN A 62 13.80 13.52 11.95
C GLN A 62 12.70 12.62 11.40
N CYS A 63 11.51 12.61 12.00
CA CYS A 63 10.36 11.85 11.49
C CYS A 63 10.00 12.29 10.07
N PHE A 64 9.90 13.59 9.82
CA PHE A 64 9.60 14.12 8.48
C PHE A 64 10.68 13.74 7.46
N ALA A 65 11.96 13.90 7.81
CA ALA A 65 13.08 13.55 6.95
C ALA A 65 13.13 12.05 6.64
N LEU A 66 12.83 11.19 7.63
CA LEU A 66 12.77 9.75 7.44
C LEU A 66 11.60 9.35 6.52
N THR A 67 10.41 9.93 6.69
CA THR A 67 9.29 9.66 5.79
C THR A 67 9.60 10.08 4.35
N ALA A 68 10.24 11.24 4.15
CA ALA A 68 10.68 11.69 2.83
C ALA A 68 11.78 10.80 2.23
N LEU A 69 12.71 10.32 3.04
CA LEU A 69 13.78 9.41 2.59
C LEU A 69 13.20 8.05 2.21
N MET A 70 12.30 7.49 3.02
CA MET A 70 11.68 6.19 2.75
C MET A 70 10.77 6.25 1.51
N SER A 71 10.05 7.35 1.28
CA SER A 71 9.24 7.49 0.06
C SER A 71 10.08 7.50 -1.21
N VAL A 72 11.26 8.14 -1.18
CA VAL A 72 12.21 8.13 -2.31
C VAL A 72 12.82 6.74 -2.49
N LEU A 73 13.27 6.08 -1.42
CA LEU A 73 13.81 4.72 -1.51
C LEU A 73 12.78 3.72 -2.02
N TRP A 74 11.53 3.87 -1.58
CA TRP A 74 10.40 3.06 -2.05
C TRP A 74 10.17 3.22 -3.54
N PHE A 75 10.17 4.46 -4.02
CA PHE A 75 10.03 4.80 -5.44
C PHE A 75 11.18 4.23 -6.29
N VAL A 76 12.42 4.33 -5.82
CA VAL A 76 13.59 3.88 -6.60
C VAL A 76 13.65 2.36 -6.68
N MET A 77 13.52 1.67 -5.54
CA MET A 77 13.78 0.22 -5.46
C MET A 77 12.93 -0.55 -4.44
N GLY A 78 12.34 0.11 -3.45
CA GLY A 78 11.60 -0.60 -2.39
C GLY A 78 10.39 -1.38 -2.91
N TYR A 79 9.64 -0.80 -3.85
CA TYR A 79 8.49 -1.49 -4.45
C TYR A 79 8.88 -2.77 -5.20
N THR A 80 9.89 -2.69 -6.09
CA THR A 80 10.33 -3.83 -6.91
C THR A 80 10.95 -4.95 -6.07
N LEU A 81 11.61 -4.61 -4.95
CA LEU A 81 12.17 -5.63 -4.04
C LEU A 81 11.09 -6.37 -3.24
N ALA A 82 9.97 -5.71 -2.93
CA ALA A 82 8.87 -6.30 -2.17
C ALA A 82 7.85 -7.05 -3.04
N PHE A 83 7.49 -6.49 -4.19
CA PHE A 83 6.40 -6.99 -5.06
C PHE A 83 6.86 -7.43 -6.45
N GLY A 84 8.15 -7.28 -6.78
CA GLY A 84 8.76 -7.74 -8.03
C GLY A 84 8.21 -7.11 -9.30
N SER A 85 8.64 -7.66 -10.44
CA SER A 85 8.18 -7.26 -11.78
C SER A 85 7.11 -8.23 -12.28
N SER A 86 6.07 -7.70 -12.94
CA SER A 86 5.02 -8.47 -13.58
C SER A 86 5.62 -9.38 -14.66
N GLY A 87 5.51 -10.70 -14.48
CA GLY A 87 5.98 -11.71 -15.43
C GLY A 87 7.37 -12.34 -15.16
N VAL A 88 8.00 -12.05 -14.02
CA VAL A 88 9.26 -12.70 -13.60
C VAL A 88 8.99 -13.59 -12.39
N GLU A 89 9.49 -14.83 -12.40
CA GLU A 89 9.45 -15.69 -11.22
C GLU A 89 10.27 -15.05 -10.09
N GLN A 90 9.57 -14.64 -9.03
CA GLN A 90 10.18 -13.99 -7.89
C GLN A 90 10.93 -15.02 -7.03
N GLY A 91 12.10 -14.64 -6.54
CA GLY A 91 12.83 -15.45 -5.58
C GLY A 91 12.06 -15.57 -4.27
N PRO A 92 12.25 -16.66 -3.49
CA PRO A 92 11.48 -16.89 -2.26
C PRO A 92 11.74 -15.88 -1.11
N TRP A 93 12.72 -14.98 -1.25
CA TRP A 93 13.18 -14.08 -0.18
C TRP A 93 13.32 -12.62 -0.64
N ILE A 94 13.50 -12.38 -1.93
CA ILE A 94 13.68 -11.03 -2.49
C ILE A 94 13.00 -11.00 -3.86
N GLY A 95 12.35 -9.89 -4.17
CA GLY A 95 11.74 -9.63 -5.47
C GLY A 95 12.78 -9.49 -6.58
N ASP A 96 12.41 -8.74 -7.63
CA ASP A 96 13.26 -8.53 -8.80
C ASP A 96 13.72 -7.07 -8.89
N LEU A 97 14.74 -6.79 -9.71
CA LEU A 97 15.17 -5.43 -10.06
C LEU A 97 14.56 -4.94 -11.39
N GLY A 98 13.66 -5.70 -12.00
CA GLY A 98 13.04 -5.38 -13.29
C GLY A 98 12.05 -4.22 -13.27
N ASN A 99 11.58 -3.76 -12.09
CA ASN A 99 10.66 -2.63 -11.92
C ASN A 99 11.32 -1.46 -11.15
N LEU A 100 12.64 -1.25 -11.29
CA LEU A 100 13.30 -0.05 -10.76
C LEU A 100 12.62 1.22 -11.29
N PHE A 101 12.47 2.23 -10.42
CA PHE A 101 11.77 3.49 -10.72
C PHE A 101 10.29 3.35 -11.14
N LEU A 102 9.64 2.22 -10.83
CA LEU A 102 8.30 1.90 -11.34
C LEU A 102 8.22 1.92 -12.88
N ALA A 103 9.33 1.66 -13.58
CA ALA A 103 9.43 1.84 -15.03
C ALA A 103 8.45 0.99 -15.87
N LYS A 104 7.89 -0.09 -15.32
CA LYS A 104 6.87 -0.93 -15.98
C LYS A 104 5.46 -0.77 -15.40
N VAL A 105 5.27 0.13 -14.45
CA VAL A 105 3.95 0.41 -13.87
C VAL A 105 3.24 1.46 -14.73
N THR A 106 2.43 0.98 -15.66
CA THR A 106 1.59 1.83 -16.53
C THR A 106 0.27 2.20 -15.85
N MET A 107 -0.39 3.25 -16.30
CA MET A 107 -1.70 3.67 -15.75
C MET A 107 -2.79 2.60 -15.89
N ASP A 108 -2.64 1.70 -16.86
CA ASP A 108 -3.54 0.57 -17.12
C ASP A 108 -3.17 -0.69 -16.30
N SER A 109 -2.12 -0.63 -15.49
CA SER A 109 -1.70 -1.77 -14.65
C SER A 109 -2.61 -1.90 -13.42
N MET A 110 -3.15 -3.09 -13.24
CA MET A 110 -4.14 -3.42 -12.20
C MET A 110 -3.58 -4.49 -11.27
N SER A 111 -3.71 -4.26 -9.97
CA SER A 111 -3.40 -5.22 -8.93
C SER A 111 -4.71 -5.73 -8.34
N GLY A 112 -5.27 -6.79 -8.93
CA GLY A 112 -6.63 -7.24 -8.61
C GLY A 112 -7.67 -6.21 -9.07
N THR A 113 -8.54 -5.77 -8.17
CA THR A 113 -9.66 -4.85 -8.48
C THR A 113 -9.28 -3.36 -8.39
N ILE A 114 -8.02 -3.04 -8.08
CA ILE A 114 -7.51 -1.67 -7.89
C ILE A 114 -6.31 -1.34 -8.80
N PRO A 115 -6.12 -0.06 -9.18
CA PRO A 115 -4.92 0.39 -9.88
C PRO A 115 -3.63 0.05 -9.14
N GLU A 116 -2.61 -0.43 -9.85
CA GLU A 116 -1.30 -0.77 -9.27
C GLU A 116 -0.63 0.46 -8.63
N THR A 117 -0.82 1.65 -9.21
CA THR A 117 -0.35 2.92 -8.63
C THR A 117 -0.94 3.20 -7.25
N LEU A 118 -2.22 2.87 -7.01
CA LEU A 118 -2.82 3.00 -5.68
C LEU A 118 -2.29 1.96 -4.72
N PHE A 119 -2.06 0.73 -5.20
CA PHE A 119 -1.44 -0.30 -4.40
C PHE A 119 -0.01 0.07 -3.97
N VAL A 120 0.80 0.64 -4.87
CA VAL A 120 2.14 1.16 -4.55
C VAL A 120 2.06 2.23 -3.46
N MET A 121 1.14 3.20 -3.57
CA MET A 121 0.98 4.27 -2.59
C MET A 121 0.52 3.75 -1.23
N PHE A 122 -0.41 2.80 -1.22
CA PHE A 122 -0.86 2.16 0.02
C PHE A 122 0.31 1.43 0.70
N GLN A 123 1.06 0.61 -0.03
CA GLN A 123 2.18 -0.15 0.52
C GLN A 123 3.33 0.74 0.99
N LEU A 124 3.57 1.87 0.32
CA LEU A 124 4.54 2.88 0.76
C LEU A 124 4.26 3.38 2.19
N THR A 125 3.00 3.45 2.61
CA THR A 125 2.66 3.92 3.96
C THR A 125 3.01 2.92 5.08
N PHE A 126 3.36 1.67 4.73
CA PHE A 126 3.85 0.64 5.65
C PHE A 126 5.37 0.44 5.62
N ALA A 127 6.06 1.07 4.67
CA ALA A 127 7.52 1.04 4.54
C ALA A 127 8.20 1.97 5.54
#